data_AF-A0A1H6ZSS6-F1
#
_entry.id   AF-A0A1H6ZSS6-F1
#
_cell.length_a   1.000
_cell.length_b   1.000
_cell.length_c   1.000
_cell.angle_alpha   90.00
_cell.angle_beta   90.00
_cell.angle_gamma   90.00
#
_symmetry.space_group_name_H-M   'P 1'
#
loop_
_entity.id
_entity.type
_entity.pdbx_description
1 polymer ?
#
loop_
_entity_poly.entity_id
_entity_poly.type
_entity_poly.pdbx_seq_one_letter_code
_entity_poly.pdbx_strand_id
1 'polypeptide(L)' 'MRRNKIYFWISGLMLTFCGFSCQSVKPYQRIYLNDPEMQMGSNSGKKFEDYVETIREGATPAAGTKSSGGCGCN' A
#
# COMPACT_ATOMS: atom_id res chain seq x y z
N MET A 1 -24.69 -1.62 -32.39
CA MET A 1 -24.14 -0.33 -31.88
C MET A 1 -24.65 0.09 -30.51
N ARG A 2 -25.94 -0.07 -30.15
CA ARG A 2 -26.48 0.34 -28.82
C ARG A 2 -25.87 -0.40 -27.62
N ARG A 3 -25.55 -1.70 -27.76
CA ARG A 3 -24.95 -2.52 -26.69
C ARG A 3 -23.54 -2.07 -26.27
N ASN A 4 -22.71 -1.62 -27.22
CA ASN A 4 -21.37 -1.09 -26.91
C ASN A 4 -21.44 0.29 -26.25
N LYS A 5 -22.44 1.12 -26.59
CA LYS A 5 -22.69 2.38 -25.86
C LYS A 5 -23.09 2.10 -24.40
N ILE A 6 -23.90 1.07 -24.14
CA ILE A 6 -24.28 0.68 -22.77
C ILE A 6 -23.04 0.26 -21.95
N TYR A 7 -22.16 -0.59 -22.49
CA TYR A 7 -20.93 -0.96 -21.78
C TYR A 7 -20.00 0.22 -21.53
N PHE A 8 -19.92 1.18 -22.46
CA PHE A 8 -19.17 2.41 -22.28
C PHE A 8 -19.73 3.30 -21.14
N TRP A 9 -21.05 3.38 -21.02
CA TRP A 9 -21.68 4.08 -19.90
C TRP A 9 -21.49 3.35 -18.57
N ILE A 10 -21.57 2.02 -18.56
CA ILE A 10 -21.36 1.20 -17.36
C ILE A 10 -19.91 1.32 -16.86
N SER A 11 -18.92 1.27 -17.75
CA SER A 11 -17.51 1.41 -17.36
C SER A 11 -17.21 2.82 -16.82
N GLY A 12 -17.79 3.86 -17.41
CA GLY A 12 -17.67 5.24 -16.91
C GLY A 12 -18.29 5.43 -15.53
N LEU A 13 -19.46 4.84 -15.28
CA LEU A 13 -20.14 4.88 -13.98
C LEU A 13 -19.39 4.09 -12.90
N MET A 14 -18.81 2.95 -13.26
CA MET A 14 -18.02 2.13 -12.33
C MET A 14 -16.71 2.83 -11.93
N LEU A 15 -16.05 3.52 -12.87
CA LEU A 15 -14.82 4.27 -12.58
C LEU A 15 -15.05 5.46 -11.65
N THR A 16 -16.18 6.16 -11.79
CA THR A 16 -16.53 7.28 -10.91
C THR A 16 -16.88 6.82 -9.49
N PHE A 17 -17.53 5.66 -9.33
CA PHE A 17 -17.88 5.14 -8.01
C PHE A 17 -16.65 4.76 -7.16
N CYS A 18 -15.57 4.27 -7.77
CA CYS A 18 -14.34 3.89 -7.05
C CYS A 18 -13.57 5.08 -6.44
N GLY A 19 -13.80 6.32 -6.89
CA GLY A 19 -13.07 7.50 -6.41
C GLY A 19 -13.56 8.11 -5.09
N PHE A 20 -14.73 7.71 -4.59
CA PHE A 20 -15.37 8.34 -3.42
C PHE A 20 -14.78 7.93 -2.05
N SER A 21 -13.85 6.98 -1.99
CA SER A 21 -13.29 6.47 -0.74
C SER A 21 -12.21 7.36 -0.12
N CYS A 22 -11.62 8.28 -0.87
CA CYS A 22 -10.58 9.18 -0.36
C CYS A 22 -11.21 10.36 0.37
N GLN A 23 -11.07 10.42 1.70
CA GLN A 23 -11.59 11.50 2.53
C GLN A 23 -10.48 12.23 3.28
N SER A 24 -10.60 13.55 3.35
CA SER A 24 -9.64 14.39 4.07
C SER A 24 -9.90 14.32 5.58
N VAL A 25 -8.87 13.93 6.34
CA VAL A 25 -8.93 13.86 7.81
C VAL A 25 -8.59 15.24 8.40
N LYS A 26 -9.45 15.71 9.31
CA LYS A 26 -9.27 16.99 9.98
C LYS A 26 -7.98 16.99 10.81
N PRO A 27 -7.23 18.10 10.87
CA PRO A 27 -5.90 18.12 11.50
C PRO A 27 -5.86 17.57 12.93
N TYR A 28 -6.86 17.88 13.75
CA TYR A 28 -6.95 17.42 15.14
C TYR A 28 -7.31 15.95 15.30
N GLN A 29 -7.86 15.30 14.26
CA GLN A 29 -8.12 13.85 14.28
C GLN A 29 -6.87 13.05 13.91
N ARG A 30 -5.86 13.68 13.30
CA ARG A 30 -4.62 13.01 12.90
C ARG A 30 -3.82 12.47 14.09
N ILE A 31 -4.01 13.03 15.29
CA ILE A 31 -3.36 12.51 16.49
C ILE A 31 -3.79 11.08 16.83
N TYR A 32 -5.02 10.70 16.51
CA TYR A 32 -5.55 9.35 16.73
C TYR A 32 -5.19 8.38 15.60
N LEU A 33 -4.79 8.91 14.43
CA LEU A 33 -4.34 8.11 13.29
C LEU A 33 -2.82 7.92 13.28
N ASN A 34 -2.08 8.83 13.92
CA ASN A 34 -0.63 8.81 14.00
C ASN A 34 -0.16 7.72 14.98
N ASP A 35 0.00 6.50 14.46
CA ASP A 35 0.55 5.38 15.20
C ASP A 35 2.09 5.51 15.27
N PRO A 36 2.72 5.35 16.45
CA PRO A 36 4.18 5.33 16.55
C PRO A 36 4.86 4.28 15.67
N GLU A 37 4.19 3.17 15.33
CA GLU A 37 4.72 2.16 14.41
C GLU A 37 4.74 2.61 12.95
N MET A 38 3.97 3.64 12.56
CA MET A 38 3.99 4.20 11.21
C MET A 38 5.20 5.13 10.97
N GLN A 39 5.99 5.41 12.01
CA GLN A 39 7.21 6.19 11.85
C GLN A 39 8.25 5.40 11.04
N MET A 40 8.75 6.02 9.98
CA MET A 40 9.81 5.43 9.15
C MET A 40 11.09 5.35 9.97
N GLY A 41 11.44 4.14 10.43
CA GLY A 41 12.60 3.89 11.25
C GLY A 41 12.78 2.42 11.57
N SER A 42 14.02 2.02 11.92
CA SER A 42 14.32 0.63 12.28
C SER A 42 14.51 0.50 13.79
N ASN A 43 13.68 -0.32 14.43
CA ASN A 43 13.94 -0.86 15.76
C ASN A 43 14.40 -2.32 15.62
N SER A 44 15.10 -2.86 16.63
CA SER A 44 15.51 -4.27 16.72
C SER A 44 14.39 -5.26 16.37
N GLY A 45 13.16 -5.05 16.87
CA GLY A 45 11.99 -5.86 16.53
C GLY A 45 11.61 -5.78 15.05
N LYS A 46 11.44 -4.55 14.51
CA LYS A 46 11.10 -4.31 13.10
C LYS A 46 12.15 -4.88 12.14
N LYS A 47 13.44 -4.83 12.49
CA LYS A 47 14.51 -5.45 11.68
C LYS A 47 14.36 -6.97 11.54
N PHE A 48 13.87 -7.64 12.58
CA PHE A 48 13.62 -9.08 12.54
C PHE A 48 12.38 -9.40 11.70
N GLU A 49 11.29 -8.65 11.88
CA GLU A 49 10.07 -8.76 11.07
C GLU A 49 10.37 -8.56 9.58
N ASP A 50 11.05 -7.46 9.23
CA ASP A 50 11.46 -7.13 7.86
C ASP A 50 12.33 -8.23 7.24
N TYR A 51 13.21 -8.85 8.04
CA TYR A 51 14.05 -9.97 7.58
C TYR A 51 13.22 -11.21 7.26
N VAL A 52 12.25 -11.55 8.12
CA VAL A 52 11.36 -12.69 7.88
C VAL A 52 10.49 -12.46 6.63
N GLU A 53 9.91 -11.27 6.48
CA GLU A 53 9.08 -10.91 5.32
C GLU A 53 9.92 -10.86 4.03
N THR A 54 11.14 -10.33 4.09
CA THR A 54 12.08 -10.33 2.96
C THR A 54 12.39 -11.76 2.50
N ILE A 55 12.78 -12.65 3.42
CA ILE A 55 13.24 -14.00 3.07
C ILE A 55 12.09 -14.92 2.65
N ARG A 56 10.89 -14.74 3.20
CA ARG A 56 9.74 -15.62 2.92
C ARG A 56 8.85 -15.13 1.79
N GLU A 57 8.65 -13.82 1.70
CA GLU A 57 7.67 -13.19 0.79
C GLU A 57 8.34 -12.34 -0.30
N GLY A 58 9.66 -12.12 -0.21
CA GLY A 58 10.35 -11.18 -1.09
C GLY A 58 9.91 -9.73 -0.86
N ALA A 59 9.36 -9.43 0.32
CA ALA A 59 8.87 -8.10 0.65
C ALA A 59 10.03 -7.10 0.71
N THR A 60 9.78 -5.87 0.27
CA THR A 60 10.74 -4.77 0.36
C THR A 60 10.21 -3.73 1.35
N PRO A 61 10.93 -3.46 2.46
CA PRO A 61 10.50 -2.48 3.46
C PRO A 61 10.46 -1.05 2.88
N ALA A 62 9.49 -0.25 3.33
CA ALA A 62 9.28 1.13 2.84
C ALA A 62 10.48 2.07 3.07
N ALA A 63 11.29 1.81 4.10
CA ALA A 63 12.47 2.60 4.46
C ALA A 63 13.81 1.90 4.17
N GLY A 64 13.80 0.72 3.54
CA GLY A 64 14.99 -0.11 3.35
C GLY A 64 15.76 0.22 2.07
N THR A 65 17.08 0.38 2.16
CA THR A 65 17.95 0.05 1.02
C THR A 65 17.76 -1.42 0.71
N LYS A 66 17.45 -1.79 -0.55
CA LYS A 66 17.23 -3.18 -1.03
C LYS A 66 17.73 -4.21 -0.02
N SER A 67 16.81 -4.81 0.74
CA SER A 67 17.16 -5.96 1.56
C SER A 67 17.75 -7.02 0.64
N SER A 68 18.80 -7.68 1.11
CA SER A 68 19.71 -8.49 0.31
C SER A 68 18.98 -9.47 -0.63
N GLY A 69 18.94 -9.13 -1.92
CA GLY A 69 18.87 -10.03 -3.07
C GLY A 69 17.68 -10.99 -3.20
N GLY A 70 16.76 -10.71 -4.13
CA GLY A 70 16.00 -11.74 -4.86
C GLY A 70 15.88 -11.33 -6.35
N CYS A 71 16.09 -12.18 -7.37
CA CYS A 71 16.26 -13.64 -7.40
C CYS A 71 17.68 -14.09 -7.04
N GLY A 72 17.82 -14.79 -5.94
CA GLY A 72 18.83 -15.85 -5.84
C GLY A 72 18.35 -17.01 -6.69
N CYS A 73 18.41 -16.85 -7.99
CA CYS A 73 18.45 -17.99 -8.89
C CYS A 73 19.72 -18.77 -8.47
N ASN A 74 19.55 -20.00 -7.95
CA ASN A 74 20.69 -20.92 -7.86
C ASN A 74 21.25 -21.14 -9.27
#